data_AF-A0A7V5BD65-F1
#
_entry.id   AF-A0A7V5BD65-F1
#
_cell.length_a   1.000
_cell.length_b   1.000
_cell.length_c   1.000
_cell.angle_alpha   90.00
_cell.angle_beta   90.00
_cell.angle_gamma   90.00
#
_symmetry.space_group_name_H-M   'P 1'
#
loop_
_entity.id
_entity.type
_entity.pdbx_description
1 polymer ?
#
loop_
_entity_poly.entity_id
_entity_poly.type
_entity_poly.pdbx_seq_one_letter_code
_entity_poly.pdbx_strand_id
1 'polypeptide(L)'
;MKVDENGIITSETVIPPIENLLVYPNPAQDYIQFDLPTQSGQVSLELIDLSGRVVLTQKITHQEPIDISFLPKGVYGYRVMGRNGVLIGVGKLVVE
;
A
#
# COMPACT_ATOMS: atom_id res chain seq x y z
N MET A 1 30.27 -29.99 -9.45
CA MET A 1 28.89 -30.10 -8.95
C MET A 1 28.96 -30.53 -7.49
N LYS A 2 28.68 -29.63 -6.55
CA LYS A 2 28.49 -29.95 -5.13
C LYS A 2 27.37 -29.06 -4.61
N VAL A 3 26.31 -29.71 -4.15
CA VAL A 3 25.15 -29.16 -3.44
C VAL A 3 25.37 -29.40 -1.94
N ASP A 4 24.91 -28.50 -1.08
CA ASP A 4 24.86 -28.74 0.36
C ASP A 4 23.47 -29.20 0.80
N GLU A 5 23.43 -29.74 2.01
CA GLU A 5 22.39 -30.63 2.55
C GLU A 5 21.19 -29.92 3.19
N ASN A 6 21.06 -28.60 3.03
CA ASN A 6 20.05 -27.82 3.76
C ASN A 6 18.87 -27.32 2.92
N GLY A 7 18.78 -27.61 1.63
CA GLY A 7 17.52 -27.47 0.86
C GLY A 7 16.83 -26.10 0.91
N ILE A 8 17.55 -25.01 1.21
CA ILE A 8 16.96 -23.67 1.30
C ILE A 8 16.83 -23.11 -0.11
N ILE A 9 15.67 -23.31 -0.72
CA ILE A 9 15.17 -22.39 -1.75
C ILE A 9 14.25 -21.42 -1.02
N THR A 10 14.79 -20.34 -0.46
CA THR A 10 13.94 -19.19 -0.12
C THR A 10 14.10 -18.18 -1.23
N SER A 11 13.35 -18.39 -2.31
CA SER A 11 13.05 -17.34 -3.27
C SER A 11 11.98 -16.43 -2.69
N GLU A 12 12.21 -15.89 -1.49
CA GLU A 12 11.50 -14.68 -1.10
C GLU A 12 12.24 -13.56 -1.83
N THR A 13 11.78 -13.26 -3.03
CA THR A 13 12.07 -11.98 -3.66
C THR A 13 11.56 -10.92 -2.69
N VAL A 14 12.45 -10.43 -1.82
CA VAL A 14 12.20 -9.25 -1.02
C VAL A 14 12.11 -8.12 -2.02
N ILE A 15 10.89 -7.79 -2.45
CA ILE A 15 10.64 -6.59 -3.24
C ILE A 15 10.99 -5.45 -2.27
N PRO A 16 12.05 -4.67 -2.51
CA PRO A 16 12.36 -3.56 -1.65
C PRO A 16 11.14 -2.62 -1.62
N PRO A 17 10.77 -2.08 -0.45
CA PRO A 17 9.66 -1.15 -0.35
C PRO A 17 9.82 -0.05 -1.40
N ILE A 18 8.79 0.16 -2.22
CA ILE A 18 8.74 1.28 -3.15
C ILE A 18 8.52 2.52 -2.28
N GLU A 19 9.61 3.25 -2.01
CA GLU A 19 9.57 4.42 -1.12
C GLU A 19 8.58 5.51 -1.59
N ASN A 20 8.16 5.48 -2.86
CA ASN A 20 7.26 6.49 -3.44
C ASN A 20 6.16 5.85 -4.29
N LEU A 21 5.21 5.15 -3.64
CA LEU A 21 3.99 4.74 -4.32
C LEU A 21 3.18 5.99 -4.72
N LEU A 22 2.82 6.11 -5.99
CA LEU A 22 2.04 7.27 -6.45
C LEU A 22 0.58 7.11 -6.01
N VAL A 23 0.07 8.14 -5.34
CA VAL A 23 -1.33 8.28 -4.97
C VAL A 23 -1.87 9.58 -5.54
N TYR A 24 -3.05 9.53 -6.15
CA TYR A 24 -3.68 10.70 -6.74
C TYR A 24 -5.22 10.63 -6.66
N PRO A 25 -5.91 11.79 -6.64
CA PRO A 25 -5.34 13.11 -6.44
C PRO A 25 -4.71 13.25 -5.04
N ASN A 26 -3.76 14.16 -4.90
CA ASN A 26 -3.19 14.55 -3.62
C ASN A 26 -2.80 16.05 -3.72
N PRO A 27 -3.52 16.98 -3.05
CA PRO A 27 -4.62 16.75 -2.11
C PRO A 27 -5.86 16.07 -2.72
N ALA A 28 -6.59 15.30 -1.91
CA ALA A 28 -7.78 14.54 -2.29
C ALA A 28 -9.04 15.08 -1.60
N GLN A 29 -10.20 14.90 -2.21
CA GLN A 29 -11.50 15.29 -1.64
C GLN A 29 -12.38 14.06 -1.45
N ASP A 30 -12.82 13.45 -2.56
CA ASP A 30 -13.80 12.37 -2.51
C ASP A 30 -13.19 10.98 -2.73
N TYR A 31 -12.12 10.88 -3.52
CA TYR A 31 -11.50 9.61 -3.86
C TYR A 31 -9.99 9.72 -4.00
N ILE A 32 -9.32 8.56 -3.87
CA ILE A 32 -7.90 8.37 -4.20
C ILE A 32 -7.71 7.11 -5.04
N GLN A 33 -6.61 7.07 -5.76
CA GLN A 33 -6.17 5.92 -6.54
C GLN A 33 -4.66 5.75 -6.38
N PHE A 34 -4.22 4.49 -6.36
CA PHE A 34 -2.81 4.13 -6.29
C PHE A 34 -2.32 3.57 -7.63
N ASP A 35 -1.15 4.03 -8.07
CA ASP A 35 -0.43 3.44 -9.20
C ASP A 35 0.38 2.23 -8.70
N LEU A 36 -0.30 1.09 -8.62
CA LEU A 36 0.28 -0.18 -8.18
C LEU A 36 1.02 -0.85 -9.34
N PRO A 37 2.19 -1.49 -9.11
CA PRO A 37 2.82 -2.32 -10.12
C PRO A 37 1.84 -3.39 -10.62
N THR A 38 1.69 -3.55 -11.94
CA THR A 38 0.66 -4.41 -12.57
C THR A 38 0.67 -5.86 -12.07
N GLN A 39 1.81 -6.34 -11.58
CA GLN A 39 1.99 -7.70 -11.04
C GLN A 39 1.56 -7.86 -9.57
N SER A 40 1.18 -6.78 -8.89
CA SER A 40 0.86 -6.81 -7.44
C SER A 40 -0.41 -7.59 -7.12
N GLY A 41 -1.34 -7.71 -8.09
CA GLY A 41 -2.66 -8.29 -7.87
C GLY A 41 -3.45 -7.50 -6.83
N GLN A 42 -4.29 -8.19 -6.04
CA GLN A 42 -5.00 -7.58 -4.92
C GLN A 42 -4.03 -7.31 -3.76
N VAL A 43 -4.01 -6.09 -3.26
CA VAL A 43 -3.19 -5.64 -2.12
C VAL A 43 -4.08 -5.11 -1.00
N SER A 44 -3.53 -4.97 0.21
CA SER A 44 -4.22 -4.38 1.36
C SER A 44 -3.75 -2.95 1.58
N LEU A 45 -4.68 -2.00 1.53
CA LEU A 45 -4.48 -0.60 1.88
C LEU A 45 -4.94 -0.37 3.32
N GLU A 46 -4.16 0.41 4.06
CA GLU A 46 -4.60 1.03 5.30
C GLU A 46 -4.32 2.53 5.29
N LEU A 47 -5.30 3.31 5.77
CA LEU A 47 -5.13 4.73 6.08
C LEU A 47 -5.08 4.95 7.59
N ILE A 48 -4.17 5.80 8.03
CA ILE A 48 -3.81 5.98 9.44
C ILE A 48 -3.86 7.48 9.76
N ASP A 49 -4.59 7.87 10.81
CA ASP A 49 -4.64 9.26 11.26
C ASP A 49 -3.38 9.68 12.05
N LEU A 50 -3.26 10.96 12.39
CA LEU A 50 -2.11 11.50 13.14
C LEU A 50 -1.94 10.90 14.56
N SER A 51 -2.98 10.28 15.12
CA SER A 51 -2.91 9.58 16.41
C SER A 51 -2.45 8.12 16.27
N GLY A 52 -2.22 7.66 15.04
CA GLY A 52 -1.83 6.28 14.74
C GLY A 52 -3.01 5.31 14.63
N ARG A 53 -4.26 5.80 14.60
CA ARG A 53 -5.44 4.92 14.45
C ARG A 53 -5.65 4.60 12.98
N VAL A 54 -5.91 3.33 12.69
CA VAL A 54 -6.35 2.89 11.35
C VAL A 54 -7.80 3.33 11.14
N VAL A 55 -8.04 4.16 10.13
CA VAL A 55 -9.35 4.74 9.80
C VAL A 55 -9.99 4.12 8.57
N LEU A 56 -9.20 3.45 7.73
CA LEU A 56 -9.66 2.65 6.59
C LEU A 56 -8.77 1.41 6.49
N THR A 57 -9.39 0.25 6.25
CA THR A 57 -8.72 -0.94 5.73
C THR A 57 -9.51 -1.45 4.54
N GLN A 58 -8.86 -1.57 3.37
CA GLN A 58 -9.52 -2.03 2.15
C GLN A 58 -8.58 -2.88 1.30
N LYS A 59 -9.13 -3.93 0.69
CA LYS A 59 -8.43 -4.66 -0.37
C LYS A 59 -8.67 -3.95 -1.69
N ILE A 60 -7.60 -3.61 -2.39
CA ILE A 60 -7.66 -2.83 -3.63
C ILE A 60 -6.90 -3.54 -4.74
N THR A 61 -7.30 -3.24 -5.97
CA THR A 61 -6.58 -3.65 -7.18
C THR A 61 -6.02 -2.42 -7.91
N HIS A 62 -5.17 -2.65 -8.92
CA HIS A 62 -4.67 -1.57 -9.76
C HIS A 62 -5.84 -0.84 -10.44
N GLN A 63 -5.81 0.50 -10.41
CA GLN A 63 -6.81 1.41 -11.00
C GLN A 63 -8.20 1.43 -10.35
N GLU A 64 -8.36 0.88 -9.15
CA GLU A 64 -9.62 0.98 -8.42
C GLU A 64 -9.69 2.29 -7.60
N PRO A 65 -10.65 3.19 -7.86
CA PRO A 65 -10.84 4.38 -7.04
C PRO A 65 -11.37 3.98 -5.66
N ILE A 66 -10.80 4.57 -4.62
CA ILE A 66 -11.17 4.35 -3.23
C ILE A 66 -11.91 5.61 -2.76
N ASP A 67 -13.18 5.45 -2.38
CA ASP A 67 -13.95 6.51 -1.74
C ASP A 67 -13.34 6.84 -0.38
N ILE A 68 -13.07 8.13 -0.17
CA ILE A 68 -12.56 8.71 1.07
C ILE A 68 -13.38 9.93 1.50
N SER A 69 -14.53 10.20 0.86
CA SER A 69 -15.38 11.37 1.13
C SER A 69 -15.89 11.45 2.58
N PHE A 70 -15.83 10.33 3.30
CA PHE A 70 -16.18 10.23 4.71
C PHE A 70 -15.03 10.64 5.66
N LEU A 71 -13.80 10.81 5.15
CA LEU A 71 -12.66 11.21 5.98
C LEU A 71 -12.68 12.72 6.25
N PRO A 72 -12.49 13.14 7.51
CA PRO A 72 -12.28 14.55 7.81
C PRO A 72 -11.03 15.10 7.10
N LYS A 73 -11.07 16.40 6.78
CA LYS A 73 -9.91 17.13 6.25
C LYS A 73 -8.70 16.97 7.18
N GLY A 74 -7.54 16.70 6.62
CA GLY A 74 -6.33 16.48 7.40
C GLY A 74 -5.25 15.71 6.67
N VAL A 75 -4.26 15.28 7.44
CA VAL A 75 -3.13 14.50 6.95
C VAL A 75 -3.24 13.07 7.45
N TYR A 76 -3.11 12.13 6.52
CA TYR A 76 -3.15 10.69 6.80
C TYR A 76 -1.86 10.03 6.32
N GLY A 77 -1.37 9.08 7.09
CA GLY A 77 -0.41 8.09 6.59
C GLY A 77 -1.15 7.02 5.82
N TYR A 78 -0.52 6.45 4.79
CA TYR A 78 -1.00 5.21 4.17
C TYR A 78 0.10 4.16 4.21
N ARG A 79 -0.31 2.89 4.26
CA ARG A 79 0.56 1.74 3.97
C ARG A 79 -0.14 0.74 3.07
N VAL A 80 0.60 0.18 2.14
CA VAL A 80 0.12 -0.82 1.19
C VAL A 80 0.92 -2.11 1.37
N MET A 81 0.22 -3.20 1.63
CA MET A 81 0.79 -4.53 1.88
C MET A 81 0.39 -5.50 0.78
N GLY A 82 1.35 -6.29 0.29
CA GLY A 82 1.09 -7.39 -0.63
C GLY A 82 0.40 -8.58 0.04
N ARG A 83 -0.06 -9.55 -0.74
CA ARG A 83 -0.75 -10.77 -0.24
C ARG A 83 0.08 -11.61 0.74
N ASN A 84 1.39 -11.56 0.60
CA ASN A 84 2.35 -12.25 1.48
C ASN A 84 2.70 -11.45 2.75
N GLY A 85 2.06 -10.30 2.97
CA GLY A 85 2.38 -9.42 4.09
C GLY A 85 3.66 -8.61 3.90
N VAL A 86 4.25 -8.59 2.69
CA VAL A 86 5.39 -7.73 2.37
C VAL A 86 4.92 -6.29 2.17
N LEU A 87 5.63 -5.34 2.77
CA LEU A 87 5.37 -3.92 2.59
C LEU A 87 5.72 -3.49 1.16
N ILE A 88 4.73 -3.03 0.42
CA ILE A 88 4.90 -2.53 -0.95
C ILE A 88 5.28 -1.06 -0.93
N GLY A 89 4.62 -0.25 -0.09
CA GLY A 89 4.89 1.18 -0.02
C GLY A 89 4.17 1.86 1.14
N VAL A 90 4.68 3.02 1.52
CA VAL A 90 4.09 3.92 2.51
C VAL A 90 4.13 5.34 1.99
N GLY A 91 3.32 6.21 2.56
CA GLY A 91 3.40 7.62 2.27
C GLY A 91 2.36 8.44 3.00
N LYS A 92 2.17 9.66 2.52
CA LYS A 92 1.27 10.65 3.10
C LYS A 92 0.19 11.05 2.10
N LEU A 93 -1.02 11.15 2.59
CA LEU A 93 -2.18 11.67 1.87
C LEU A 93 -2.68 12.95 2.55
N VAL A 94 -2.96 13.99 1.77
CA VAL A 94 -3.65 15.19 2.24
C VAL A 94 -5.10 15.12 1.78
N VAL A 95 -6.04 15.28 2.71
CA VAL A 95 -7.49 15.32 2.44
C VAL A 95 -8.00 16.74 2.69
N GLU A 96 -8.74 17.30 1.74
CA GLU A 96 -9.26 18.67 1.70
C GLU A 96 -10.79 18.77 1.69
#